data_AF-A0A917G908-F1
#
_entry.id   AF-A0A917G908-F1
#
_cell.length_a   1.000
_cell.length_b   1.000
_cell.length_c   1.000
_cell.angle_alpha   90.00
_cell.angle_beta   90.00
_cell.angle_gamma   90.00
#
_symmetry.space_group_name_H-M   'P 1'
#
loop_
_entity.id
_entity.type
_entity.pdbx_description
1 polymer ?
#
loop_
_entity_poly.entity_id
_entity_poly.type
_entity_poly.pdbx_seq_one_letter_code
_entity_poly.pdbx_strand_id
1 'polypeptide(L)' 'MNPAIILADEPTTNLDADNFALVLTLFQSLKQEGKIIIIATHDERIVPIQIKYTVLKIVN' A
#
# COMPACT_ATOMS: atom_id res chain seq x y z
N MET A 1 -1.55 -1.49 20.48
CA MET A 1 -0.12 -1.50 20.05
C MET A 1 0.04 -0.48 18.93
N ASN A 2 1.18 0.20 18.84
CA ASN A 2 1.47 1.17 17.77
C ASN A 2 2.66 0.67 16.94
N PRO A 3 2.45 -0.30 16.01
CA PRO A 3 3.54 -0.96 15.31
C PRO A 3 4.31 0.04 14.44
N ALA A 4 5.61 -0.18 14.28
CA ALA A 4 6.45 0.62 13.37
C ALA A 4 6.32 0.15 11.91
N ILE A 5 5.94 -1.12 11.71
CA ILE A 5 5.85 -1.78 10.41
C ILE A 5 4.43 -2.32 10.23
N ILE A 6 3.86 -2.09 9.05
CA ILE A 6 2.57 -2.59 8.61
C ILE A 6 2.80 -3.46 7.37
N LEU A 7 2.30 -4.69 7.40
CA LEU A 7 2.30 -5.60 6.26
C LEU A 7 0.87 -5.70 5.72
N ALA A 8 0.68 -5.49 4.43
CA ALA A 8 -0.61 -5.56 3.77
C ALA A 8 -0.53 -6.49 2.55
N ASP A 9 -1.38 -7.52 2.53
CA ASP A 9 -1.49 -8.48 1.44
C ASP A 9 -2.77 -8.20 0.65
N GLU A 10 -2.61 -7.87 -0.63
CA GLU A 10 -3.68 -7.53 -1.57
C GLU A 10 -4.73 -6.52 -1.05
N PRO A 11 -4.31 -5.37 -0.44
CA PRO A 11 -5.23 -4.49 0.29
C PRO A 11 -6.25 -3.74 -0.57
N THR A 12 -6.14 -3.83 -1.89
CA THR A 12 -6.97 -3.10 -2.87
C THR A 12 -7.81 -4.01 -3.75
N THR A 13 -7.78 -5.32 -3.50
CA THR A 13 -8.59 -6.30 -4.25
C THR A 13 -10.08 -6.01 -4.09
N ASN A 14 -10.82 -6.06 -5.20
CA ASN A 14 -12.27 -5.81 -5.28
C ASN A 14 -12.73 -4.42 -4.80
N LEU A 15 -11.83 -3.45 -4.67
CA LEU A 15 -12.21 -2.06 -4.38
C LEU A 15 -12.57 -1.30 -5.66
N ASP A 16 -13.68 -0.57 -5.61
CA ASP A 16 -14.00 0.49 -6.55
C ASP A 16 -13.02 1.68 -6.42
N ALA A 17 -13.16 2.67 -7.30
CA ALA A 17 -12.25 3.82 -7.35
C ALA A 17 -12.25 4.65 -6.06
N ASP A 18 -13.41 4.82 -5.43
CA ASP A 18 -13.58 5.65 -4.23
C ASP A 18 -12.95 4.97 -3.01
N ASN A 19 -13.22 3.68 -2.81
CA ASN A 19 -12.61 2.90 -1.73
C ASN A 19 -11.11 2.72 -1.94
N PHE A 20 -10.67 2.56 -3.19
CA PHE A 20 -9.24 2.53 -3.52
C PHE A 20 -8.55 3.84 -3.08
N ALA A 21 -9.13 4.99 -3.41
CA ALA A 21 -8.60 6.30 -3.02
C ALA A 21 -8.56 6.49 -1.49
N LEU A 22 -9.55 5.94 -0.76
CA LEU A 22 -9.55 5.97 0.69
C LEU A 22 -8.39 5.15 1.30
N VAL A 23 -8.17 3.94 0.79
CA VAL A 23 -7.05 3.08 1.21
C VAL A 23 -5.71 3.74 0.91
N LEU A 24 -5.56 4.36 -0.27
CA LEU A 24 -4.38 5.14 -0.61
C LEU A 24 -4.13 6.27 0.39
N THR A 25 -5.17 7.01 0.74
CA THR A 25 -5.09 8.13 1.69
C THR A 25 -4.66 7.65 3.08
N LEU A 26 -5.15 6.50 3.53
CA LEU A 26 -4.75 5.86 4.78
C LEU A 26 -3.26 5.47 4.76
N PHE A 27 -2.76 4.86 3.69
CA PHE A 27 -1.33 4.53 3.61
C PHE A 27 -0.45 5.78 3.60
N GLN A 28 -0.91 6.87 2.99
CA GLN A 28 -0.20 8.15 3.03
C GLN A 28 -0.15 8.74 4.44
N SER A 29 -1.24 8.70 5.20
CA SER A 29 -1.26 9.22 6.59
C SER A 29 -0.34 8.41 7.49
N LEU A 30 -0.40 7.08 7.41
CA LEU A 30 0.47 6.19 8.19
C LEU A 30 1.95 6.42 7.85
N LYS A 31 2.28 6.65 6.58
CA LYS A 31 3.64 7.04 6.19
C LYS A 31 4.06 8.38 6.81
N GLN A 32 3.17 9.38 6.84
CA GLN A 32 3.45 10.67 7.49
C GLN A 32 3.67 10.53 9.00
N GLU A 33 3.03 9.55 9.63
CA GLU A 33 3.27 9.15 11.02
C GLU A 33 4.60 8.39 11.24
N GLY A 34 5.41 8.21 10.19
CA GLY A 34 6.70 7.52 10.26
C GLY A 34 6.60 5.99 10.21
N LYS A 35 5.46 5.44 9.76
CA LYS A 35 5.29 4.00 9.59
C LYS A 35 5.96 3.49 8.31
N ILE A 36 6.54 2.31 8.40
CA ILE A 36 6.98 1.54 7.24
C ILE A 36 5.81 0.67 6.80
N ILE A 37 5.43 0.75 5.53
CA ILE A 37 4.34 -0.03 4.96
C ILE A 37 4.93 -0.89 3.85
N ILE A 38 4.70 -2.20 3.93
CA ILE A 38 5.09 -3.17 2.91
C ILE A 38 3.80 -3.74 2.33
N ILE A 39 3.60 -3.56 1.03
CA ILE A 39 2.41 -4.00 0.31
C ILE A 39 2.82 -5.09 -0.67
N ALA A 40 2.17 -6.25 -0.59
CA ALA A 40 2.20 -7.26 -1.63
C ALA A 40 0.92 -7.12 -2.46
N THR A 41 1.05 -6.85 -3.76
CA THR A 41 -0.10 -6.77 -4.66
C THR A 41 0.31 -6.93 -6.12
N HIS A 42 -0.62 -7.39 -6.95
CA HIS A 42 -0.54 -7.35 -8.41
C HIS A 42 -1.19 -6.09 -9.01
N ASP A 43 -1.73 -5.20 -8.18
CA ASP A 43 -2.47 -4.01 -8.59
C ASP A 43 -1.55 -2.82 -8.92
N GLU A 44 -1.37 -2.55 -10.21
CA GLU A 44 -0.51 -1.46 -10.70
C GLU A 44 -1.04 -0.06 -10.32
N ARG A 45 -2.30 0.06 -9.89
CA ARG A 45 -2.88 1.34 -9.43
C ARG A 45 -2.17 1.89 -8.19
N ILE A 46 -1.39 1.08 -7.46
CA ILE A 46 -0.60 1.46 -6.27
C ILE A 46 0.69 2.24 -6.60
N VAL A 47 1.22 2.11 -7.82
CA VAL A 47 2.48 2.74 -8.26
C VAL A 47 2.56 4.28 -8.08
N PRO A 48 1.48 5.07 -8.25
CA PRO A 48 1.51 6.52 -8.09
C PRO A 48 1.81 6.99 -6.67
N ILE A 49 1.73 6.12 -5.65
CA ILE A 49 2.12 6.52 -4.30
C ILE A 49 3.64 6.67 -4.29
N GLN A 50 4.11 7.88 -4.03
CA GLN A 50 5.54 8.21 -3.93
C GLN A 50 6.15 7.63 -2.65
N ILE A 51 6.06 6.33 -2.46
CA ILE A 51 6.70 5.53 -1.41
C ILE A 51 8.05 5.08 -1.98
N LYS A 52 9.07 4.89 -1.14
CA LYS A 52 10.14 3.96 -1.50
C LYS A 52 9.52 2.56 -1.57
N TYR A 53 8.93 2.22 -2.71
CA TYR A 53 8.45 0.88 -2.98
C TYR A 53 9.53 0.14 -3.77
N THR A 54 9.73 -1.13 -3.45
CA THR A 54 10.49 -2.05 -4.31
C THR A 54 9.46 -2.96 -4.95
N VAL A 55 9.27 -2.84 -6.27
CA VAL A 55 8.45 -3.81 -6.99
C VAL A 55 9.28 -5.07 -7.19
N LEU A 56 9.00 -6.11 -6.42
CA LEU A 56 9.52 -7.44 -6.67
C LEU A 56 8.52 -8.18 -7.55
N LYS A 57 8.76 -8.16 -8.87
CA LYS A 57 7.96 -8.94 -9.81
C LYS A 57 8.41 -10.41 -9.71
N ILE A 58 7.66 -11.22 -8.96
CA ILE A 58 7.86 -12.67 -8.93
C ILE A 58 7.25 -13.22 -10.23
N VAL A 59 8.10 -13.40 -11.24
CA VAL A 59 7.77 -14.17 -12.45
C VAL A 59 8.04 -15.64 -12.15
N ASN A 60 7.04 -16.48 -12.43
CA ASN A 60 7.18 -17.94 -12.39
C ASN A 60 7.93 -18.42 -13.64
#